data_AF-A0A6J6M030-F1
#
_entry.id   AF-A0A6J6M030-F1
#
_cell.length_a   1.000
_cell.length_b   1.000
_cell.length_c   1.000
_cell.angle_alpha   90.00
_cell.angle_beta   90.00
_cell.angle_gamma   90.00
#
_symmetry.space_group_name_H-M   'P 1'
#
loop_
_entity.id
_entity.type
_entity.pdbx_description
1 polymer ?
#
loop_
_entity_poly.entity_id
_entity_poly.type
_entity_poly.pdbx_seq_one_letter_code
_entity_poly.pdbx_strand_id
1 'polypeptide(L)'
;MSVVKPVRSKRLFATLSVLVVVAGMLFGANVASADSVQYQSYQSASQTEACTAQVGETPWQASWGADSSWYPTWEQWANAGKGGWTCGRSITWARTPVAASSGGGSVTYALGDIGPGGGLVFLISVGLTYEMAPNTWDAIETTGISWCSDDSNSVTTSTAVGTGSANTTAMLTSASSFVACTLSAPNAVRAYAGGGLTDWFLPSKDELNAMCNYSRTWTGAPSTLACTGAQNGTFASGTYGFASDYYWSSSQFDANYAWPQALTDGRQRYDTKNSTLRVRPVRAF
;
A
#
# COMPACT_ATOMS: atom_id res chain seq x y z
N MET A 1 -45.77 -2.76 59.79
CA MET A 1 -45.16 -1.44 59.52
C MET A 1 -43.86 -1.37 60.31
N SER A 2 -42.67 -1.06 59.80
CA SER A 2 -42.03 -1.18 58.49
C SER A 2 -40.53 -1.29 58.82
N VAL A 3 -39.81 -2.23 58.21
CA VAL A 3 -38.39 -2.47 58.46
C VAL A 3 -37.57 -1.43 57.69
N VAL A 4 -36.79 -0.61 58.37
CA VAL A 4 -35.88 0.37 57.77
C VAL A 4 -34.64 -0.37 57.23
N LYS A 5 -34.45 -0.37 55.91
CA LYS A 5 -33.22 -0.82 55.23
C LYS A 5 -32.23 0.35 55.13
N PRO A 6 -30.91 0.14 55.31
CA PRO A 6 -29.93 1.19 55.08
C PRO A 6 -29.65 1.36 53.58
N VAL A 7 -29.69 2.61 53.11
CA VAL A 7 -29.28 3.01 51.76
C VAL A 7 -27.76 3.08 51.69
N ARG A 8 -27.18 2.24 50.84
CA ARG A 8 -25.75 2.19 50.53
C ARG A 8 -25.41 3.38 49.63
N SER A 9 -24.60 4.32 50.11
CA SER A 9 -24.13 5.46 49.32
C SER A 9 -23.19 4.97 48.21
N LYS A 10 -23.60 5.14 46.95
CA LYS A 10 -22.71 5.01 45.79
C LYS A 10 -21.86 6.29 45.72
N ARG A 11 -20.57 6.16 46.03
CA ARG A 11 -19.58 7.21 45.73
C ARG A 11 -19.37 7.23 44.22
N LEU A 12 -19.85 8.29 43.54
CA LEU A 12 -19.43 8.59 42.19
C LEU A 12 -17.96 9.03 42.23
N PHE A 13 -17.07 8.26 41.61
CA PHE A 13 -15.73 8.72 41.28
C PHE A 13 -15.83 9.58 40.02
N ALA A 14 -15.60 10.88 40.17
CA ALA A 14 -15.39 11.78 39.04
C ALA A 14 -13.99 11.52 38.47
N THR A 15 -13.91 11.04 37.23
CA THR A 15 -12.67 10.88 36.49
C THR A 15 -12.17 12.24 36.03
N LEU A 16 -11.02 12.66 36.55
CA LEU A 16 -10.31 13.86 36.13
C LEU A 16 -9.36 13.49 34.99
N SER A 17 -9.77 13.68 33.74
CA SER A 17 -8.90 13.50 32.56
C SER A 17 -8.01 14.73 32.40
N VAL A 18 -6.71 14.60 32.62
CA VAL A 18 -5.72 15.65 32.33
C VAL A 18 -5.16 15.42 30.94
N LEU A 19 -5.49 16.30 30.01
CA LEU A 19 -5.01 16.28 28.63
C LEU A 19 -3.83 17.26 28.54
N VAL A 20 -2.60 16.75 28.53
CA VAL A 20 -1.40 17.60 28.39
C VAL A 20 -1.04 17.67 26.90
N VAL A 21 -1.33 18.81 26.26
CA VAL A 21 -0.85 19.14 24.91
C VAL A 21 0.42 19.97 25.08
N VAL A 22 1.59 19.40 24.77
CA VAL A 22 2.84 20.16 24.71
C VAL A 22 2.98 20.72 23.29
N ALA A 23 2.56 21.96 23.08
CA ALA A 23 2.82 22.70 21.85
C ALA A 23 4.10 23.53 22.01
N GLY A 24 5.21 23.10 21.39
CA GLY A 24 6.43 23.89 21.32
C GLY A 24 6.30 24.99 20.28
N MET A 25 6.20 26.26 20.70
CA MET A 25 6.37 27.41 19.83
C MET A 25 7.86 27.74 19.68
N LEU A 26 8.41 27.59 18.48
CA LEU A 26 9.66 28.22 18.07
C LEU A 26 9.50 28.75 16.64
N PHE A 27 9.66 30.06 16.50
CA PHE A 27 9.67 30.75 15.22
C PHE A 27 10.92 30.37 14.42
N GLY A 28 10.75 30.05 13.14
CA GLY A 28 11.82 30.10 12.14
C GLY A 28 12.58 28.80 11.89
N ALA A 29 12.00 27.95 11.04
CA ALA A 29 12.59 26.98 10.10
C ALA A 29 11.58 25.85 9.95
N ASN A 30 11.18 25.53 8.72
CA ASN A 30 10.36 24.35 8.44
C ASN A 30 11.19 23.10 8.72
N VAL A 31 11.25 22.69 9.99
CA VAL A 31 11.63 21.34 10.39
C VAL A 31 10.44 20.44 10.07
N ALA A 32 10.68 19.37 9.31
CA ALA A 32 9.73 18.30 9.09
C ALA A 32 9.10 17.91 10.44
N SER A 33 7.79 18.15 10.57
CA SER A 33 7.06 17.81 11.78
C SER A 33 7.08 16.29 11.93
N ALA A 34 7.72 15.82 13.00
CA ALA A 34 7.73 14.43 13.40
C ALA A 34 6.32 13.82 13.42
N ASP A 35 6.24 12.52 13.15
CA ASP A 35 5.06 11.69 13.31
C ASP A 35 4.36 12.03 14.63
N SER A 36 3.05 12.33 14.58
CA SER A 36 2.30 12.58 15.82
C SER A 36 2.06 11.26 16.55
N VAL A 37 3.04 10.83 17.34
CA VAL A 37 2.87 9.73 18.28
C VAL A 37 2.01 10.24 19.42
N GLN A 38 0.77 9.77 19.50
CA GLN A 38 -0.07 10.03 20.68
C GLN A 38 0.26 9.01 21.75
N TYR A 39 0.66 9.50 22.92
CA TYR A 39 0.83 8.73 24.13
C TYR A 39 -0.43 8.84 24.97
N GLN A 40 -1.06 7.70 25.24
CA GLN A 40 -2.17 7.61 26.19
C GLN A 40 -1.73 6.77 27.38
N SER A 41 -1.99 7.26 28.58
CA SER A 41 -1.65 6.59 29.84
C SER A 41 -2.85 6.57 30.79
N TYR A 42 -3.18 5.41 31.34
CA TYR A 42 -4.23 5.26 32.35
C TYR A 42 -3.61 4.74 33.66
N GLN A 43 -4.06 5.30 34.79
CA GLN A 43 -3.62 4.87 36.11
C GLN A 43 -4.24 3.51 36.46
N SER A 44 -3.44 2.60 36.99
CA SER A 44 -3.88 1.33 37.58
C SER A 44 -3.26 1.13 38.96
N ALA A 45 -3.94 0.33 39.77
CA ALA A 45 -3.48 -0.08 41.10
C ALA A 45 -2.52 -1.28 41.06
N SER A 46 -2.35 -1.99 39.93
CA SER A 46 -1.55 -3.22 39.85
C SER A 46 -0.91 -3.46 38.48
N GLN A 47 0.27 -4.10 38.45
CA GLN A 47 0.96 -4.57 37.24
C GLN A 47 0.30 -5.82 36.61
N THR A 48 -0.55 -6.53 37.36
CA THR A 48 -1.17 -7.80 36.92
C THR A 48 -2.59 -7.62 36.37
N GLU A 49 -3.14 -6.41 36.42
CA GLU A 49 -4.47 -6.09 35.91
C GLU A 49 -4.42 -5.91 34.38
N ALA A 50 -5.31 -6.55 33.63
CA ALA A 50 -5.31 -6.40 32.17
C ALA A 50 -5.61 -4.96 31.75
N CYS A 51 -4.85 -4.42 30.78
CA CYS A 51 -5.18 -3.13 30.17
C CYS A 51 -6.49 -3.25 29.38
N THR A 52 -7.53 -2.52 29.81
CA THR A 52 -8.87 -2.57 29.23
C THR A 52 -9.30 -1.20 28.70
N ALA A 53 -10.14 -1.18 27.66
CA ALA A 53 -10.48 0.05 26.93
C ALA A 53 -11.55 0.79 27.71
N GLN A 54 -11.48 2.12 27.74
CA GLN A 54 -12.51 2.90 28.41
C GLN A 54 -13.81 2.88 27.58
N VAL A 55 -14.92 3.14 28.24
CA VAL A 55 -16.25 3.15 27.61
C VAL A 55 -16.27 4.20 26.49
N GLY A 56 -16.54 3.75 25.26
CA GLY A 56 -16.58 4.61 24.06
C GLY A 56 -15.29 4.58 23.22
N GLU A 57 -14.23 3.91 23.68
CA GLU A 57 -13.03 3.67 22.89
C GLU A 57 -13.14 2.37 22.09
N THR A 58 -12.43 2.29 20.97
CA THR A 58 -12.21 1.02 20.28
C THR A 58 -11.54 0.01 21.24
N PRO A 59 -12.03 -1.24 21.33
CA PRO A 59 -11.46 -2.25 22.20
C PRO A 59 -9.96 -2.45 21.95
N TRP A 60 -9.18 -2.78 22.99
CA TRP A 60 -7.81 -3.23 22.82
C TRP A 60 -7.82 -4.49 21.95
N GLN A 61 -7.38 -4.37 20.71
CA GLN A 61 -7.26 -5.50 19.82
C GLN A 61 -5.91 -6.16 20.08
N ALA A 62 -5.90 -7.47 20.31
CA ALA A 62 -4.69 -8.23 20.57
C ALA A 62 -3.74 -8.28 19.35
N SER A 63 -4.18 -7.89 18.16
CA SER A 63 -3.34 -7.82 16.96
C SER A 63 -4.00 -7.07 15.80
N TRP A 64 -3.26 -6.13 15.21
CA TRP A 64 -3.33 -5.77 13.80
C TRP A 64 -1.93 -5.96 13.22
N GLY A 65 -1.69 -7.08 12.54
CA GLY A 65 -0.47 -7.30 11.76
C GLY A 65 0.85 -7.25 12.55
N ALA A 66 1.96 -7.44 11.84
CA ALA A 66 3.31 -7.61 12.39
C ALA A 66 4.02 -6.27 12.70
N ASP A 67 3.30 -5.25 13.17
CA ASP A 67 3.91 -4.00 13.62
C ASP A 67 4.41 -4.17 15.07
N SER A 68 5.73 -4.16 15.25
CA SER A 68 6.38 -4.26 16.56
C SER A 68 6.24 -3.01 17.44
N SER A 69 5.60 -1.94 16.96
CA SER A 69 5.40 -0.70 17.72
C SER A 69 4.24 -0.75 18.73
N TRP A 70 3.51 -1.86 18.80
CA TRP A 70 2.35 -2.05 19.66
C TRP A 70 2.62 -3.10 20.74
N TYR A 71 2.97 -2.65 21.94
CA TYR A 71 2.99 -3.48 23.13
C TYR A 71 2.57 -2.63 24.35
N PRO A 72 1.62 -3.09 25.18
CA PRO A 72 1.33 -2.42 26.43
C PRO A 72 2.59 -2.52 27.32
N THR A 73 3.11 -1.37 27.73
CA THR A 73 4.20 -1.31 28.72
C THR A 73 3.68 -0.91 30.07
N TRP A 74 4.25 -1.52 31.10
CA TRP A 74 4.10 -1.09 32.47
C TRP A 74 5.28 -0.19 32.84
N GLU A 75 4.98 1.03 33.25
CA GLU A 75 5.98 1.89 33.91
C GLU A 75 5.47 2.31 35.29
N GLN A 76 6.36 2.20 36.28
CA GLN A 76 6.11 2.66 37.64
C GLN A 76 6.40 4.15 37.70
N TRP A 77 5.36 4.97 37.89
CA TRP A 77 5.49 6.42 37.94
C TRP A 77 5.15 6.98 39.32
N ALA A 78 5.78 8.11 39.67
CA ALA A 78 5.54 8.82 40.91
C ALA A 78 4.22 9.63 40.83
N ASN A 79 3.10 9.02 41.20
CA ASN A 79 1.82 9.72 41.31
C ASN A 79 1.71 10.44 42.67
N ALA A 80 2.11 11.71 42.72
CA ALA A 80 2.08 12.56 43.94
C ALA A 80 2.68 11.85 45.18
N GLY A 81 3.77 11.10 44.99
CA GLY A 81 4.49 10.39 46.05
C GLY A 81 3.87 9.07 46.53
N LYS A 82 2.79 8.56 45.89
CA LYS A 82 2.14 7.30 46.31
C LYS A 82 2.62 6.04 45.58
N GLY A 83 3.37 6.20 44.50
CA GLY A 83 3.73 5.11 43.59
C GLY A 83 2.49 4.52 42.88
N GLY A 84 2.60 4.19 41.60
CA GLY A 84 1.49 3.59 40.87
C GLY A 84 1.94 3.02 39.53
N TRP A 85 1.09 2.16 38.97
CA TRP A 85 1.30 1.58 37.66
C TRP A 85 0.52 2.39 36.62
N THR A 86 1.13 2.59 35.46
CA THR A 86 0.45 3.17 34.30
C THR A 86 0.49 2.17 33.16
N CYS A 87 -0.63 2.02 32.45
CA CYS A 87 -0.65 1.32 31.18
C CYS A 87 -0.52 2.36 30.07
N GLY A 88 0.56 2.26 29.28
CA GLY A 88 0.85 3.14 28.16
C GLY A 88 0.55 2.49 26.81
N ARG A 89 0.13 3.30 25.83
CA ARG A 89 0.18 2.95 24.41
C ARG A 89 0.67 4.11 23.55
N SER A 90 1.47 3.79 22.54
CA SER A 90 1.76 4.65 21.40
C SER A 90 0.80 4.31 20.27
N ILE A 91 -0.03 5.28 19.87
CA ILE A 91 -0.88 5.13 18.69
C ILE A 91 -0.15 5.76 17.51
N THR A 92 0.38 4.94 16.63
CA THR A 92 0.76 5.36 15.27
C THR A 92 -0.48 5.25 14.42
N TRP A 93 -1.08 6.38 14.07
CA TRP A 93 -2.21 6.38 13.15
C TRP A 93 -1.71 5.93 11.77
N ALA A 94 -2.29 4.88 11.22
CA ALA A 94 -2.12 4.58 9.81
C ALA A 94 -2.62 5.81 9.04
N ARG A 95 -1.71 6.49 8.34
CA ARG A 95 -2.06 7.54 7.40
C ARG A 95 -3.03 6.94 6.39
N THR A 96 -4.30 7.30 6.47
CA THR A 96 -5.06 7.51 5.24
C THR A 96 -4.21 8.50 4.46
N PRO A 97 -3.77 8.22 3.21
CA PRO A 97 -3.20 9.27 2.39
C PRO A 97 -4.18 10.43 2.49
N VAL A 98 -3.71 11.60 2.92
CA VAL A 98 -4.55 12.78 3.02
C VAL A 98 -5.13 12.96 1.63
N ALA A 99 -6.41 12.60 1.45
CA ALA A 99 -7.16 13.06 0.29
C ALA A 99 -7.01 14.57 0.33
N ALA A 100 -6.47 15.12 -0.75
CA ALA A 100 -6.06 16.52 -0.86
C ALA A 100 -6.95 17.41 0.01
N SER A 101 -6.41 17.92 1.12
CA SER A 101 -7.05 19.06 1.74
C SER A 101 -7.06 20.13 0.65
N SER A 102 -8.21 20.77 0.47
CA SER A 102 -8.52 21.75 -0.57
C SER A 102 -7.74 23.07 -0.39
N GLY A 103 -6.42 22.97 -0.23
CA GLY A 103 -5.48 24.03 0.02
C GLY A 103 -4.11 23.71 -0.54
N GLY A 104 -4.01 23.61 -1.87
CA GLY A 104 -2.83 24.01 -2.68
C GLY A 104 -1.42 23.48 -2.35
N GLY A 105 -1.26 22.51 -1.45
CA GLY A 105 0.02 21.86 -1.17
C GLY A 105 0.21 20.64 -2.07
N SER A 106 1.30 20.59 -2.83
CA SER A 106 1.68 19.40 -3.59
C SER A 106 1.99 18.24 -2.63
N VAL A 107 1.20 17.17 -2.69
CA VAL A 107 1.48 15.92 -1.96
C VAL A 107 2.65 15.24 -2.67
N THR A 108 3.76 15.04 -1.95
CA THR A 108 4.90 14.26 -2.46
C THR A 108 4.81 12.84 -1.91
N TYR A 109 4.89 11.85 -2.79
CA TYR A 109 4.85 10.44 -2.44
C TYR A 109 6.26 9.83 -2.45
N ALA A 110 6.56 8.99 -1.48
CA ALA A 110 7.78 8.20 -1.39
C ALA A 110 7.55 6.75 -1.83
N LEU A 111 8.64 6.02 -2.09
CA LEU A 111 8.59 4.57 -2.30
C LEU A 111 7.96 3.89 -1.08
N GLY A 112 7.01 2.99 -1.33
CA GLY A 112 6.25 2.27 -0.30
C GLY A 112 5.03 3.01 0.22
N ASP A 113 4.78 4.25 -0.21
CA ASP A 113 3.53 4.94 0.11
C ASP A 113 2.35 4.32 -0.65
N ILE A 114 1.14 4.55 -0.12
CA ILE A 114 -0.09 4.26 -0.86
C ILE A 114 -0.48 5.50 -1.66
N GLY A 115 -0.47 5.37 -2.98
CA GLY A 115 -0.81 6.42 -3.92
C GLY A 115 -2.32 6.73 -3.96
N PRO A 116 -2.72 7.76 -4.73
CA PRO A 116 -4.11 8.21 -4.82
C PRO A 116 -5.05 7.16 -5.43
N GLY A 117 -4.52 6.21 -6.22
CA GLY A 117 -5.27 5.08 -6.75
C GLY A 117 -5.50 3.96 -5.74
N GLY A 118 -4.98 4.08 -4.53
CA GLY A 118 -4.92 2.99 -3.55
C GLY A 118 -3.87 1.93 -3.90
N GLY A 119 -2.93 2.26 -4.80
CA GLY A 119 -1.82 1.38 -5.18
C GLY A 119 -0.57 1.63 -4.34
N LEU A 120 0.38 0.68 -4.37
CA LEU A 120 1.68 0.84 -3.72
C LEU A 120 2.66 1.55 -4.65
N VAL A 121 3.25 2.65 -4.19
CA VAL A 121 4.28 3.39 -4.91
C VAL A 121 5.56 2.56 -4.96
N PHE A 122 6.01 2.20 -6.15
CA PHE A 122 7.14 1.29 -6.36
C PHE A 122 8.28 1.86 -7.19
N LEU A 123 8.03 2.98 -7.87
CA LEU A 123 9.01 3.62 -8.74
C LEU A 123 8.75 5.13 -8.77
N ILE A 124 9.83 5.91 -8.66
CA ILE A 124 9.85 7.34 -8.93
C ILE A 124 10.88 7.56 -10.03
N SER A 125 10.44 8.09 -11.18
CA SER A 125 11.29 8.21 -12.35
C SER A 125 10.87 9.41 -13.20
N VAL A 126 11.86 10.23 -13.59
CA VAL A 126 11.68 11.39 -14.49
C VAL A 126 10.54 12.33 -14.06
N GLY A 127 10.40 12.55 -12.75
CA GLY A 127 9.36 13.43 -12.20
C GLY A 127 7.97 12.82 -12.10
N LEU A 128 7.81 11.53 -12.40
CA LEU A 128 6.57 10.78 -12.21
C LEU A 128 6.69 9.79 -11.05
N THR A 129 5.59 9.60 -10.34
CA THR A 129 5.41 8.57 -9.32
C THR A 129 4.56 7.45 -9.88
N TYR A 130 5.02 6.20 -9.74
CA TYR A 130 4.32 5.02 -10.24
C TYR A 130 3.79 4.19 -9.08
N GLU A 131 2.51 3.84 -9.15
CA GLU A 131 1.83 2.95 -8.20
C GLU A 131 1.33 1.67 -8.87
N MET A 132 1.41 0.54 -8.17
CA MET A 132 0.84 -0.74 -8.61
C MET A 132 -0.44 -1.06 -7.84
N ALA A 133 -1.44 -1.61 -8.51
CA ALA A 133 -2.67 -2.04 -7.87
C ALA A 133 -2.42 -3.15 -6.80
N PRO A 134 -3.29 -3.29 -5.80
CA PRO A 134 -3.24 -4.41 -4.85
C PRO A 134 -3.44 -5.76 -5.57
N ASN A 135 -3.03 -6.86 -4.94
CA ASN A 135 -3.22 -8.22 -5.47
C ASN A 135 -4.68 -8.72 -5.43
N THR A 136 -5.58 -7.85 -4.97
CA THR A 136 -7.03 -8.06 -4.97
C THR A 136 -7.74 -7.25 -6.06
N TRP A 137 -7.00 -6.64 -7.00
CA TRP A 137 -7.57 -5.73 -8.01
C TRP A 137 -8.63 -6.37 -8.89
N ASP A 138 -8.47 -7.67 -9.24
CA ASP A 138 -9.42 -8.47 -10.01
C ASP A 138 -9.09 -9.97 -9.88
N ALA A 139 -10.03 -10.85 -10.21
CA ALA A 139 -9.81 -12.29 -10.31
C ALA A 139 -8.73 -12.67 -11.35
N ILE A 140 -8.51 -11.82 -12.36
CA ILE A 140 -7.44 -11.97 -13.37
C ILE A 140 -6.04 -12.01 -12.72
N GLU A 141 -5.85 -11.41 -11.55
CA GLU A 141 -4.62 -11.57 -10.77
C GLU A 141 -4.29 -13.05 -10.51
N THR A 142 -5.31 -13.92 -10.47
CA THR A 142 -5.20 -15.37 -10.28
C THR A 142 -5.36 -16.17 -11.56
N THR A 143 -6.35 -15.86 -12.38
CA THR A 143 -6.67 -16.67 -13.57
C THR A 143 -5.78 -16.36 -14.77
N GLY A 144 -5.16 -15.18 -14.80
CA GLY A 144 -4.46 -14.66 -15.96
C GLY A 144 -5.39 -14.30 -17.12
N ILE A 145 -4.80 -13.77 -18.18
CA ILE A 145 -5.47 -13.32 -19.40
C ILE A 145 -4.46 -13.33 -20.57
N SER A 146 -4.95 -13.42 -21.81
CA SER A 146 -4.10 -13.28 -23.00
C SER A 146 -3.57 -11.85 -23.14
N TRP A 147 -2.42 -11.70 -23.80
CA TRP A 147 -1.76 -10.41 -24.00
C TRP A 147 -2.59 -9.46 -24.88
N CYS A 148 -3.12 -9.98 -25.99
CA CYS A 148 -3.99 -9.26 -26.92
C CYS A 148 -4.86 -10.27 -27.69
N SER A 149 -6.07 -9.87 -28.10
CA SER A 149 -6.90 -10.69 -29.00
C SER A 149 -6.39 -10.74 -30.44
N ASP A 150 -5.62 -9.73 -30.87
CA ASP A 150 -4.84 -9.80 -32.10
C ASP A 150 -3.42 -10.28 -31.75
N ASP A 151 -3.21 -11.58 -31.91
CA ASP A 151 -2.00 -12.30 -31.52
C ASP A 151 -1.05 -12.57 -32.70
N SER A 152 -1.35 -12.03 -33.89
CA SER A 152 -0.61 -12.31 -35.13
C SER A 152 -0.13 -11.06 -35.86
N ASN A 153 -0.58 -9.86 -35.47
CA ASN A 153 -0.10 -8.60 -36.00
C ASN A 153 0.76 -7.82 -35.00
N SER A 154 1.57 -6.91 -35.53
CA SER A 154 2.42 -6.05 -34.69
C SER A 154 1.79 -4.73 -34.32
N VAL A 155 1.97 -4.34 -33.07
CA VAL A 155 1.58 -3.05 -32.50
C VAL A 155 2.84 -2.32 -32.04
N THR A 156 2.93 -1.03 -32.37
CA THR A 156 4.14 -0.26 -31.99
C THR A 156 4.18 -0.08 -30.48
N THR A 157 5.17 -0.69 -29.83
CA THR A 157 5.41 -0.60 -28.39
C THR A 157 6.89 -0.41 -28.10
N SER A 158 7.21 0.05 -26.90
CA SER A 158 8.58 0.18 -26.39
C SER A 158 8.74 -0.53 -25.05
N THR A 159 9.98 -0.75 -24.61
CA THR A 159 10.27 -1.43 -23.33
C THR A 159 10.52 -0.46 -22.19
N ALA A 160 10.93 0.78 -22.50
CA ALA A 160 11.47 1.71 -21.52
C ALA A 160 10.43 2.16 -20.48
N VAL A 161 10.92 2.54 -19.29
CA VAL A 161 10.10 3.20 -18.27
C VAL A 161 9.44 4.45 -18.84
N GLY A 162 8.15 4.65 -18.54
CA GLY A 162 7.32 5.72 -19.08
C GLY A 162 6.54 5.33 -20.34
N THR A 163 6.78 4.15 -20.92
CA THR A 163 6.13 3.75 -22.17
C THR A 163 4.88 2.88 -21.96
N GLY A 164 4.63 2.34 -20.76
CA GLY A 164 3.52 1.42 -20.52
C GLY A 164 2.14 2.01 -20.84
N SER A 165 1.91 3.29 -20.52
CA SER A 165 0.65 3.98 -20.83
C SER A 165 0.44 4.16 -22.34
N ALA A 166 1.50 4.57 -23.05
CA ALA A 166 1.47 4.72 -24.51
C ALA A 166 1.28 3.37 -25.21
N ASN A 167 2.01 2.33 -24.77
CA ASN A 167 1.86 0.96 -25.28
C ASN A 167 0.43 0.45 -25.08
N THR A 168 -0.12 0.57 -23.87
CA THR A 168 -1.48 0.12 -23.56
C THR A 168 -2.50 0.85 -24.44
N THR A 169 -2.29 2.14 -24.68
CA THR A 169 -3.16 2.92 -25.58
C THR A 169 -3.05 2.47 -27.04
N ALA A 170 -1.84 2.17 -27.51
CA ALA A 170 -1.62 1.61 -28.85
C ALA A 170 -2.30 0.23 -29.00
N MET A 171 -2.21 -0.64 -27.98
CA MET A 171 -2.89 -1.93 -27.96
C MET A 171 -4.43 -1.79 -28.04
N LEU A 172 -4.99 -0.69 -27.55
CA LEU A 172 -6.43 -0.41 -27.58
C LEU A 172 -6.87 0.38 -28.82
N THR A 173 -5.96 0.64 -29.77
CA THR A 173 -6.24 1.44 -30.97
C THR A 173 -5.87 0.64 -32.22
N SER A 174 -6.84 0.45 -33.12
CA SER A 174 -6.57 -0.26 -34.39
C SER A 174 -5.64 0.57 -35.27
N ALA A 175 -4.66 -0.09 -35.88
CA ALA A 175 -3.70 0.50 -36.80
C ALA A 175 -3.32 -0.55 -37.83
N SER A 176 -3.50 -0.32 -39.13
CA SER A 176 -3.28 -1.35 -40.16
C SER A 176 -1.88 -1.98 -40.07
N SER A 177 -1.71 -3.30 -39.92
CA SER A 177 -2.68 -4.41 -39.95
C SER A 177 -3.21 -4.89 -38.59
N PHE A 178 -2.81 -4.26 -37.49
CA PHE A 178 -3.23 -4.56 -36.13
C PHE A 178 -4.66 -4.10 -35.82
N VAL A 179 -5.43 -4.99 -35.19
CA VAL A 179 -6.77 -4.74 -34.67
C VAL A 179 -6.68 -4.50 -33.16
N ALA A 180 -7.33 -3.44 -32.67
CA ALA A 180 -7.39 -3.14 -31.25
C ALA A 180 -7.76 -4.37 -30.42
N CYS A 181 -7.01 -4.61 -29.35
CA CYS A 181 -7.26 -5.74 -28.48
C CYS A 181 -8.65 -5.64 -27.83
N THR A 182 -9.31 -6.79 -27.69
CA THR A 182 -10.59 -6.95 -27.02
C THR A 182 -10.49 -8.08 -25.99
N LEU A 183 -11.17 -7.93 -24.85
CA LEU A 183 -11.21 -8.95 -23.78
C LEU A 183 -9.84 -9.53 -23.38
N SER A 184 -8.81 -8.68 -23.34
CA SER A 184 -7.41 -9.08 -23.11
C SER A 184 -6.72 -8.18 -22.08
N ALA A 185 -5.45 -8.43 -21.79
CA ALA A 185 -4.64 -7.71 -20.80
C ALA A 185 -4.83 -6.17 -20.79
N PRO A 186 -4.67 -5.43 -21.91
CA PRO A 186 -4.85 -3.98 -21.89
C PRO A 186 -6.30 -3.55 -21.57
N ASN A 187 -7.31 -4.34 -21.97
CA ASN A 187 -8.70 -4.04 -21.67
C ASN A 187 -8.99 -4.21 -20.18
N ALA A 188 -8.53 -5.32 -19.60
CA ALA A 188 -8.70 -5.61 -18.17
C ALA A 188 -8.06 -4.54 -17.29
N VAL A 189 -6.82 -4.18 -17.61
CA VAL A 189 -6.09 -3.16 -16.86
C VAL A 189 -6.72 -1.77 -17.01
N ARG A 190 -7.20 -1.40 -18.21
CA ARG A 190 -7.87 -0.11 -18.43
C ARG A 190 -9.24 -0.03 -17.74
N ALA A 191 -9.92 -1.14 -17.55
CA ALA A 191 -11.20 -1.21 -16.86
C ALA A 191 -11.07 -1.09 -15.33
N TYR A 192 -9.87 -1.34 -14.78
CA TYR A 192 -9.62 -1.20 -13.35
C TYR A 192 -9.79 0.27 -12.91
N ALA A 193 -10.68 0.49 -11.93
CA ALA A 193 -11.05 1.80 -11.43
C ALA A 193 -10.58 2.03 -9.99
N GLY A 194 -9.39 1.54 -9.63
CA GLY A 194 -8.77 1.76 -8.32
C GLY A 194 -8.70 3.25 -7.97
N GLY A 195 -9.19 3.62 -6.79
CA GLY A 195 -9.28 5.01 -6.35
C GLY A 195 -10.25 5.89 -7.16
N GLY A 196 -11.11 5.31 -8.01
CA GLY A 196 -11.97 6.05 -8.93
C GLY A 196 -11.23 6.64 -10.14
N LEU A 197 -10.00 6.20 -10.39
CA LEU A 197 -9.12 6.69 -11.45
C LEU A 197 -9.23 5.81 -12.70
N THR A 198 -8.88 6.35 -13.87
CA THR A 198 -9.10 5.71 -15.19
C THR A 198 -7.85 5.65 -16.07
N ASP A 199 -6.73 6.13 -15.54
CA ASP A 199 -5.41 6.22 -16.16
C ASP A 199 -4.51 5.03 -15.78
N TRP A 200 -5.10 3.89 -15.38
CA TRP A 200 -4.41 2.62 -15.19
C TRP A 200 -4.01 1.99 -16.53
N PHE A 201 -2.80 1.43 -16.58
CA PHE A 201 -2.19 0.85 -17.78
C PHE A 201 -1.37 -0.40 -17.47
N LEU A 202 -1.16 -1.23 -18.49
CA LEU A 202 -0.33 -2.42 -18.42
C LEU A 202 1.15 -1.97 -18.49
N PRO A 203 1.98 -2.28 -17.48
CA PRO A 203 3.35 -1.76 -17.41
C PRO A 203 4.18 -2.23 -18.60
N SER A 204 5.06 -1.38 -19.10
CA SER A 204 6.12 -1.78 -20.04
C SER A 204 7.05 -2.81 -19.40
N LYS A 205 7.85 -3.49 -20.22
CA LYS A 205 8.82 -4.50 -19.77
C LYS A 205 9.75 -3.97 -18.67
N ASP A 206 10.21 -2.73 -18.78
CA ASP A 206 11.15 -2.17 -17.80
C ASP A 206 10.43 -1.60 -16.56
N GLU A 207 9.17 -1.16 -16.67
CA GLU A 207 8.31 -0.86 -15.50
C GLU A 207 7.98 -2.13 -14.70
N LEU A 208 7.68 -3.24 -15.38
CA LEU A 208 7.45 -4.53 -14.74
C LEU A 208 8.73 -5.03 -14.03
N ASN A 209 9.89 -4.79 -14.63
CA ASN A 209 11.17 -5.09 -14.00
C ASN A 209 11.44 -4.20 -12.77
N ALA A 210 11.00 -2.94 -12.78
CA ALA A 210 11.07 -2.08 -11.60
C ALA A 210 10.15 -2.59 -10.48
N MET A 211 8.92 -3.04 -10.79
CA MET A 211 8.04 -3.72 -9.81
C MET A 211 8.72 -4.96 -9.22
N CYS A 212 9.36 -5.76 -10.08
CA CYS A 212 10.12 -6.93 -9.64
C CYS A 212 11.22 -6.55 -8.65
N ASN A 213 12.11 -5.60 -9.02
CA ASN A 213 13.19 -5.14 -8.15
C ASN A 213 12.68 -4.59 -6.81
N TYR A 214 11.61 -3.80 -6.82
CA TYR A 214 10.99 -3.27 -5.61
C TYR A 214 10.59 -4.40 -4.65
N SER A 215 10.02 -5.50 -5.17
CA SER A 215 9.64 -6.65 -4.35
C SER A 215 10.82 -7.42 -3.72
N ARG A 216 12.07 -7.14 -4.15
CA ARG A 216 13.29 -7.73 -3.56
C ARG A 216 13.84 -6.83 -2.47
N THR A 217 14.10 -5.58 -2.85
CA THR A 217 14.77 -4.61 -2.00
C THR A 217 14.14 -3.24 -2.22
N TRP A 218 13.61 -2.68 -1.14
CA TRP A 218 12.74 -1.50 -1.17
C TRP A 218 13.56 -0.19 -1.20
N THR A 219 14.86 -0.28 -1.49
CA THR A 219 15.91 0.65 -1.03
C THR A 219 16.70 1.32 -2.14
N GLY A 220 16.21 1.38 -3.39
CA GLY A 220 17.01 1.94 -4.49
C GLY A 220 16.22 2.60 -5.63
N ALA A 221 16.80 3.69 -6.14
CA ALA A 221 16.49 4.47 -7.34
C ALA A 221 16.07 3.63 -8.58
N PRO A 222 15.48 4.27 -9.62
CA PRO A 222 15.08 3.61 -10.87
C PRO A 222 16.17 2.67 -11.41
N SER A 223 15.89 1.37 -11.30
CA SER A 223 16.78 0.31 -11.71
C SER A 223 16.16 -0.38 -12.91
N THR A 224 16.78 -0.22 -14.08
CA THR A 224 16.59 -1.13 -15.23
C THR A 224 17.48 -2.36 -15.11
N LEU A 225 18.19 -2.54 -13.98
CA LEU A 225 19.01 -3.71 -13.74
C LEU A 225 18.12 -4.94 -13.70
N ALA A 226 18.64 -6.05 -14.24
CA ALA A 226 17.94 -7.32 -14.22
C ALA A 226 17.49 -7.65 -12.81
N CYS A 227 16.19 -7.88 -12.64
CA CYS A 227 15.65 -8.39 -11.39
C CYS A 227 16.23 -9.80 -11.16
N THR A 228 16.90 -10.00 -10.03
CA THR A 228 17.48 -11.30 -9.66
C THR A 228 17.13 -11.66 -8.22
N GLY A 229 17.08 -12.95 -7.93
CA GLY A 229 16.81 -13.46 -6.59
C GLY A 229 15.31 -13.55 -6.28
N ALA A 230 15.02 -14.18 -5.15
CA ALA A 230 13.66 -14.43 -4.69
C ALA A 230 12.98 -13.16 -4.16
N GLN A 231 11.66 -13.12 -4.26
CA GLN A 231 10.86 -12.09 -3.62
C GLN A 231 11.10 -12.05 -2.10
N ASN A 232 11.09 -10.84 -1.52
CA ASN A 232 11.12 -10.69 -0.07
C ASN A 232 9.88 -11.33 0.56
N GLY A 233 10.05 -12.17 1.58
CA GLY A 233 8.94 -12.94 2.18
C GLY A 233 7.83 -12.08 2.81
N THR A 234 8.16 -10.91 3.35
CA THR A 234 7.18 -9.96 3.88
C THR A 234 6.38 -9.30 2.76
N PHE A 235 7.05 -8.94 1.66
CA PHE A 235 6.35 -8.43 0.47
C PHE A 235 5.43 -9.50 -0.12
N ALA A 236 5.92 -10.74 -0.25
CA ALA A 236 5.20 -11.85 -0.85
C ALA A 236 3.88 -12.20 -0.14
N SER A 237 3.85 -12.09 1.18
CA SER A 237 2.66 -12.36 1.99
C SER A 237 1.73 -11.14 2.15
N GLY A 238 2.14 -9.97 1.64
CA GLY A 238 1.38 -8.72 1.77
C GLY A 238 0.35 -8.49 0.65
N THR A 239 -0.48 -7.44 0.83
CA THR A 239 -1.52 -7.01 -0.12
C THR A 239 -1.01 -6.65 -1.51
N TYR A 240 0.29 -6.37 -1.66
CA TYR A 240 0.91 -6.04 -2.94
C TYR A 240 1.85 -7.12 -3.44
N GLY A 241 1.94 -8.25 -2.72
CA GLY A 241 2.73 -9.41 -3.10
C GLY A 241 2.38 -9.93 -4.50
N PHE A 242 3.35 -10.61 -5.11
CA PHE A 242 3.17 -11.26 -6.40
C PHE A 242 3.04 -12.76 -6.20
N ALA A 243 2.22 -13.39 -7.04
CA ALA A 243 2.24 -14.84 -7.15
C ALA A 243 3.57 -15.30 -7.75
N SER A 244 3.96 -16.55 -7.46
CA SER A 244 5.14 -17.18 -8.05
C SER A 244 4.87 -17.61 -9.50
N ASP A 245 4.67 -16.64 -10.38
CA ASP A 245 4.18 -16.85 -11.75
C ASP A 245 4.67 -15.75 -12.72
N TYR A 246 4.33 -15.89 -14.00
CA TYR A 246 4.60 -14.90 -15.04
C TYR A 246 3.52 -13.83 -15.11
N TYR A 247 3.98 -12.59 -15.31
CA TYR A 247 3.15 -11.42 -15.51
C TYR A 247 3.44 -10.81 -16.87
N TRP A 248 2.40 -10.48 -17.64
CA TRP A 248 2.53 -9.76 -18.89
C TRP A 248 3.00 -8.32 -18.66
N SER A 249 3.89 -7.85 -19.53
CA SER A 249 4.09 -6.42 -19.77
C SER A 249 3.35 -5.98 -21.05
N SER A 250 3.26 -4.68 -21.33
CA SER A 250 2.71 -4.12 -22.57
C SER A 250 3.72 -4.07 -23.72
N SER A 251 4.93 -4.62 -23.55
CA SER A 251 5.98 -4.59 -24.57
C SER A 251 5.91 -5.83 -25.46
N GLN A 252 5.80 -5.59 -26.76
CA GLN A 252 5.86 -6.63 -27.78
C GLN A 252 7.30 -7.08 -28.02
N PHE A 253 7.49 -8.37 -28.35
CA PHE A 253 8.75 -8.87 -28.90
C PHE A 253 8.69 -8.89 -30.44
N ASP A 254 7.69 -9.58 -30.98
CA ASP A 254 7.38 -9.63 -32.41
C ASP A 254 5.89 -9.93 -32.62
N ALA A 255 5.46 -10.10 -33.87
CA ALA A 255 4.07 -10.34 -34.26
C ALA A 255 3.34 -11.41 -33.43
N ASN A 256 4.04 -12.46 -32.98
CA ASN A 256 3.45 -13.61 -32.27
C ASN A 256 3.76 -13.63 -30.77
N TYR A 257 4.81 -12.91 -30.35
CA TYR A 257 5.32 -12.99 -28.97
C TYR A 257 5.35 -11.62 -28.26
N ALA A 258 5.15 -11.66 -26.95
CA ALA A 258 5.29 -10.50 -26.07
C ALA A 258 6.17 -10.83 -24.86
N TRP A 259 6.57 -9.80 -24.10
CA TRP A 259 7.48 -9.95 -22.97
C TRP A 259 6.76 -10.09 -21.63
N PRO A 260 6.67 -11.29 -21.04
CA PRO A 260 6.36 -11.45 -19.63
C PRO A 260 7.62 -11.44 -18.75
N GLN A 261 7.39 -11.34 -17.44
CA GLN A 261 8.41 -11.56 -16.42
C GLN A 261 7.87 -12.46 -15.32
N ALA A 262 8.67 -13.46 -14.94
CA ALA A 262 8.42 -14.23 -13.74
C ALA A 262 8.77 -13.36 -12.52
N LEU A 263 7.77 -12.95 -11.74
CA LEU A 263 8.01 -12.11 -10.56
C LEU A 263 8.52 -12.92 -9.35
N THR A 264 8.61 -14.25 -9.48
CA THR A 264 9.20 -15.14 -8.47
C THR A 264 10.72 -15.00 -8.38
N ASP A 265 11.43 -14.95 -9.51
CA ASP A 265 12.89 -14.94 -9.61
C ASP A 265 13.46 -13.85 -10.52
N GLY A 266 12.59 -13.10 -11.21
CA GLY A 266 12.93 -11.98 -12.08
C GLY A 266 13.21 -12.35 -13.54
N ARG A 267 13.09 -13.63 -13.92
CA ARG A 267 13.39 -14.09 -15.28
C ARG A 267 12.45 -13.47 -16.32
N GLN A 268 13.04 -12.77 -17.28
CA GLN A 268 12.33 -12.28 -18.48
C GLN A 268 12.55 -13.21 -19.66
N ARG A 269 11.45 -13.60 -20.29
CA ARG A 269 11.41 -14.36 -21.54
C ARG A 269 10.29 -13.79 -22.40
N TYR A 270 10.24 -14.16 -23.66
CA TYR A 270 9.07 -13.93 -24.50
C TYR A 270 8.15 -15.16 -24.46
N ASP A 271 6.86 -14.95 -24.61
CA ASP A 271 5.82 -15.99 -24.62
C ASP A 271 4.75 -15.62 -25.68
N THR A 272 4.00 -16.61 -26.15
CA THR A 272 2.97 -16.42 -27.18
C THR A 272 1.88 -15.51 -26.66
N LYS A 273 1.43 -14.54 -27.48
CA LYS A 273 0.44 -13.53 -27.08
C LYS A 273 -0.91 -14.10 -26.62
N ASN A 274 -1.23 -15.33 -27.00
CA ASN A 274 -2.44 -16.05 -26.58
C ASN A 274 -2.28 -16.82 -25.25
N SER A 275 -1.07 -16.88 -24.67
CA SER A 275 -0.84 -17.51 -23.36
C SER A 275 -1.59 -16.76 -22.26
N THR A 276 -2.20 -17.52 -21.35
CA THR A 276 -2.93 -16.96 -20.21
C THR A 276 -1.96 -16.70 -19.06
N LEU A 277 -1.49 -15.45 -18.92
CA LEU A 277 -0.57 -15.04 -17.85
C LEU A 277 -1.18 -13.90 -17.02
N ARG A 278 -0.64 -13.66 -15.83
CA ARG A 278 -1.15 -12.63 -14.91
C ARG A 278 -0.84 -11.23 -15.44
N VAL A 279 -1.58 -10.23 -14.97
CA VAL A 279 -1.29 -8.82 -15.24
C VAL A 279 -1.43 -8.05 -13.94
N ARG A 280 -0.70 -6.95 -13.79
CA ARG A 280 -0.89 -6.03 -12.68
C ARG A 280 -1.04 -4.60 -13.20
N PRO A 281 -2.20 -3.95 -12.95
CA PRO A 281 -2.37 -2.54 -13.29
C PRO A 281 -1.32 -1.65 -12.62
N VAL A 282 -0.79 -0.70 -13.39
CA VAL A 282 0.10 0.36 -12.92
C VAL A 282 -0.47 1.71 -13.35
N ARG A 283 -0.20 2.75 -12.56
CA ARG A 283 -0.54 4.14 -12.86
C ARG A 283 0.66 5.04 -12.59
N ALA A 284 0.78 6.16 -13.31
CA ALA A 284 1.82 7.17 -13.15
C ALA A 284 1.21 8.56 -12.98
N PHE A 285 1.75 9.40 -12.09
CA PHE A 285 1.23 10.72 -11.77
C PHE A 285 2.27 11.70 -11.21
#